data_AF-A0A4P5S522-F1
#
_entry.id   AF-A0A4P5S522-F1
#
_cell.length_a   1.000
_cell.length_b   1.000
_cell.length_c   1.000
_cell.angle_alpha   90.00
_cell.angle_beta   90.00
_cell.angle_gamma   90.00
#
_symmetry.space_group_name_H-M   'P 1'
#
loop_
_entity.id
_entity.type
_entity.pdbx_description
1 polymer ?
#
loop_
_entity_poly.entity_id
_entity_poly.type
_entity_poly.pdbx_seq_one_letter_code
_entity_poly.pdbx_strand_id
1 'polypeptide(L)'
;MLYGHRSRNTTNSKGSQVNTEHTAPQQPKTSSRRRLFSTLLGGAVATVPTLAASRVRAAGASTDTTAPETLVPEVAEMTTTDSTPMMMNDAPPMQSKTVSAGATAPPLQPTAQDKEILNIALGVELAIRDLYANIVAAGNLSDEESPVVLLIHSHHVAYAQSLGGLLGRAAINKRNDATYSQFSDNLKGTFASIASQLVAIENGAVTRHINSLNQLEGLNGSTLIASIISIESRHAAALASVAKKPLNAIIENYQDSIAIGA
;
A
#
# COMPACT_ATOMS: atom_id res chain seq x y z
N MET A 1 -15.90 -59.65 40.54
CA MET A 1 -15.51 -60.88 41.26
C MET A 1 -14.79 -61.78 40.24
N LEU A 2 -13.46 -61.74 40.13
CA LEU A 2 -12.42 -62.46 40.89
C LEU A 2 -12.27 -63.96 40.52
N TYR A 3 -11.03 -64.31 40.14
CA TYR A 3 -10.39 -65.62 39.92
C TYR A 3 -10.83 -66.46 38.70
N GLY A 4 -9.97 -66.98 37.82
CA GLY A 4 -8.51 -67.13 37.83
C GLY A 4 -8.14 -68.61 37.64
N HIS A 5 -7.62 -69.01 36.48
CA HIS A 5 -6.84 -70.24 36.36
C HIS A 5 -5.70 -70.13 35.36
N ARG A 6 -4.55 -70.57 35.86
CA ARG A 6 -3.19 -70.54 35.31
C ARG A 6 -2.92 -71.87 34.61
N SER A 7 -2.27 -71.86 33.45
CA SER A 7 -1.41 -72.97 33.06
C SER A 7 -0.15 -72.46 32.36
N ARG A 8 1.00 -72.94 32.84
CA ARG A 8 2.33 -72.70 32.31
C ARG A 8 2.65 -73.84 31.35
N ASN A 9 3.38 -73.59 30.28
CA ASN A 9 4.46 -74.52 29.93
C ASN A 9 5.64 -73.81 29.27
N THR A 10 6.81 -74.23 29.74
CA THR A 10 8.18 -73.80 29.49
C THR A 10 8.84 -74.60 28.37
N THR A 11 9.77 -74.00 27.61
CA THR A 11 11.12 -74.46 27.19
C THR A 11 11.58 -73.56 26.02
N ASN A 12 12.57 -72.67 26.09
CA ASN A 12 14.02 -72.77 26.36
C ASN A 12 14.87 -73.27 25.17
N SER A 13 15.62 -72.35 24.53
CA SER A 13 17.01 -72.51 24.04
C SER A 13 17.50 -71.13 23.54
N LYS A 14 18.42 -70.42 24.23
CA LYS A 14 19.89 -70.49 24.08
C LYS A 14 20.31 -70.65 22.61
N GLY A 15 21.12 -69.81 21.98
CA GLY A 15 21.97 -68.68 22.40
C GLY A 15 23.09 -68.57 21.35
N SER A 16 23.60 -67.37 21.07
CA SER A 16 25.02 -67.14 20.78
C SER A 16 25.30 -65.65 20.70
N GLN A 17 26.07 -65.15 21.66
CA GLN A 17 26.81 -63.90 21.55
C GLN A 17 28.10 -64.16 20.77
N VAL A 18 28.47 -63.23 19.88
CA VAL A 18 29.88 -62.95 19.58
C VAL A 18 30.06 -61.44 19.55
N ASN A 19 30.84 -60.95 20.52
CA ASN A 19 31.44 -59.62 20.53
C ASN A 19 32.61 -59.58 19.54
N THR A 20 32.77 -58.45 18.85
CA THR A 20 34.10 -57.99 18.44
C THR A 20 34.16 -56.46 18.52
N GLU A 21 35.07 -55.98 19.36
CA GLU A 21 35.46 -54.58 19.54
C GLU A 21 36.46 -54.09 18.46
N HIS A 22 36.66 -52.76 18.46
CA HIS A 22 37.73 -51.96 17.82
C HIS A 22 37.55 -51.71 16.31
N THR A 23 37.49 -50.47 15.81
CA THR A 23 38.45 -49.37 16.01
C THR A 23 37.84 -48.05 15.52
N ALA A 24 37.98 -46.96 16.29
CA ALA A 24 37.69 -45.60 15.85
C ALA A 24 38.87 -44.99 15.06
N PRO A 25 38.60 -44.08 14.11
CA PRO A 25 39.45 -42.90 14.00
C PRO A 25 38.65 -41.59 13.94
N GLN A 26 38.98 -40.75 14.92
CA GLN A 26 39.18 -39.29 14.88
C GLN A 26 38.38 -38.42 13.89
N GLN A 27 37.66 -37.46 14.48
CA GLN A 27 37.20 -36.23 13.84
C GLN A 27 38.35 -35.39 13.28
N PRO A 28 38.19 -34.78 12.10
CA PRO A 28 38.92 -33.57 11.75
C PRO A 28 38.15 -32.31 12.16
N LYS A 29 38.90 -31.42 12.81
CA LYS A 29 38.56 -30.07 13.23
C LYS A 29 38.25 -29.17 12.01
N THR A 30 37.23 -28.33 12.19
CA THR A 30 37.05 -26.97 11.66
C THR A 30 37.45 -26.69 10.21
N SER A 31 36.45 -26.39 9.38
CA SER A 31 36.62 -25.42 8.29
C SER A 31 35.37 -24.57 8.15
N SER A 32 35.52 -23.37 8.71
CA SER A 32 34.81 -22.12 8.46
C SER A 32 34.10 -22.08 7.10
N ARG A 33 32.79 -22.32 7.09
CA ARG A 33 31.92 -21.88 5.99
C ARG A 33 31.52 -20.44 6.26
N ARG A 34 32.32 -19.54 5.70
CA ARG A 34 32.08 -18.10 5.56
C ARG A 34 30.66 -17.87 5.04
N ARG A 35 29.71 -17.58 5.93
CA ARG A 35 28.39 -17.07 5.55
C ARG A 35 28.59 -15.62 5.14
N LEU A 36 28.61 -15.36 3.84
CA LEU A 36 28.47 -14.01 3.30
C LEU A 36 27.00 -13.59 3.45
N PHE A 37 26.64 -13.08 4.63
CA PHE A 37 25.51 -12.17 4.79
C PHE A 37 26.10 -10.80 5.08
N SER A 38 26.39 -10.08 4.00
CA SER A 38 26.72 -8.67 4.04
C SER A 38 25.53 -7.90 3.47
N THR A 39 25.23 -6.78 4.13
CA THR A 39 24.48 -5.62 3.61
C THR A 39 22.99 -5.82 3.31
N LEU A 40 22.15 -5.55 4.30
CA LEU A 40 20.99 -4.66 4.13
C LEU A 40 20.66 -3.88 5.42
N LEU A 41 21.68 -3.34 6.11
CA LEU A 41 21.48 -2.20 7.01
C LEU A 41 21.65 -0.92 6.18
N GLY A 42 20.65 -0.63 5.36
CA GLY A 42 20.45 0.69 4.79
C GLY A 42 19.61 1.48 5.78
N GLY A 43 20.26 2.21 6.68
CA GLY A 43 19.62 3.26 7.46
C GLY A 43 19.12 4.34 6.52
N ALA A 44 17.88 4.20 6.07
CA ALA A 44 17.12 5.30 5.51
C ALA A 44 16.44 5.98 6.70
N VAL A 45 16.98 7.11 7.12
CA VAL A 45 16.22 8.10 7.87
C VAL A 45 15.02 8.41 6.99
N ALA A 46 13.82 8.02 7.42
CA ALA A 46 12.60 8.35 6.72
C ALA A 46 12.38 9.86 6.83
N THR A 47 12.94 10.62 5.89
CA THR A 47 12.47 11.99 5.66
C THR A 47 11.10 11.88 5.04
N VAL A 48 10.09 11.93 5.91
CA VAL A 48 8.71 12.23 5.52
C VAL A 48 8.77 13.50 4.66
N PRO A 49 8.24 13.52 3.43
CA PRO A 49 8.06 14.76 2.72
C PRO A 49 7.01 15.57 3.48
N THR A 50 7.46 16.50 4.32
CA THR A 50 6.62 17.59 4.82
C THR A 50 6.15 18.38 3.61
N LEU A 51 4.90 18.17 3.19
CA LEU A 51 4.22 19.13 2.33
C LEU A 51 4.16 20.45 3.10
N ALA A 52 4.99 21.41 2.68
CA ALA A 52 5.01 22.75 3.21
C ALA A 52 3.63 23.37 2.97
N ALA A 53 2.81 23.44 4.03
CA ALA A 53 1.63 24.28 4.04
C ALA A 53 2.12 25.74 3.99
N SER A 54 1.97 26.39 2.83
CA SER A 54 2.11 27.84 2.71
C SER A 54 1.09 28.52 3.61
N ARG A 55 1.51 28.87 4.84
CA ARG A 55 0.82 29.84 5.68
C ARG A 55 1.23 31.23 5.25
N VAL A 56 0.48 31.82 4.32
CA VAL A 56 0.46 33.28 4.17
C VAL A 56 -0.36 33.83 5.33
N ARG A 57 0.36 34.35 6.33
CA ARG A 57 -0.21 35.09 7.45
C ARG A 57 -0.47 36.53 6.99
N ALA A 58 -1.74 36.88 6.83
CA ALA A 58 -2.18 38.26 6.66
C ALA A 58 -2.44 38.90 8.03
N ALA A 59 -1.82 40.06 8.27
CA ALA A 59 -2.19 41.09 9.25
C ALA A 59 -1.51 42.38 8.73
N GLY A 60 -2.24 43.34 8.13
CA GLY A 60 -2.85 44.52 8.79
C GLY A 60 -1.80 45.64 8.92
N ALA A 61 -1.96 46.93 8.61
CA ALA A 61 -3.07 47.82 8.26
C ALA A 61 -2.47 49.05 7.51
N SER A 62 -3.13 49.59 6.49
CA SER A 62 -3.82 50.90 6.45
C SER A 62 -2.99 52.16 6.77
N THR A 63 -2.75 53.01 5.77
CA THR A 63 -3.05 54.45 5.81
C THR A 63 -3.21 55.03 4.39
N ASP A 64 -4.21 55.88 4.31
CA ASP A 64 -4.78 56.63 3.20
C ASP A 64 -3.92 57.88 2.82
N THR A 65 -4.27 58.48 1.67
CA THR A 65 -4.20 59.92 1.31
C THR A 65 -3.28 60.35 0.14
N THR A 66 -3.97 60.99 -0.83
CA THR A 66 -3.60 62.02 -1.83
C THR A 66 -3.04 61.67 -3.23
N ALA A 67 -3.86 61.99 -4.23
CA ALA A 67 -3.53 62.29 -5.65
C ALA A 67 -2.92 63.71 -5.79
N PRO A 68 -2.39 64.11 -6.98
CA PRO A 68 -3.21 64.66 -8.09
C PRO A 68 -2.83 64.11 -9.51
N GLU A 69 -3.77 64.00 -10.47
CA GLU A 69 -4.03 64.93 -11.61
C GLU A 69 -2.80 65.13 -12.55
N THR A 70 -2.79 64.92 -13.88
CA THR A 70 -3.71 65.40 -14.94
C THR A 70 -3.24 64.87 -16.33
N LEU A 71 -4.15 64.91 -17.34
CA LEU A 71 -3.96 65.07 -18.81
C LEU A 71 -4.02 63.85 -19.76
N VAL A 72 -5.19 63.71 -20.40
CA VAL A 72 -5.48 63.17 -21.75
C VAL A 72 -5.20 64.26 -22.83
N PRO A 73 -4.99 63.97 -24.14
CA PRO A 73 -6.06 63.58 -25.12
C PRO A 73 -5.63 62.49 -26.15
N GLU A 74 -6.51 61.62 -26.67
CA GLU A 74 -7.44 61.74 -27.83
C GLU A 74 -6.79 61.95 -29.22
N VAL A 75 -6.88 60.92 -30.10
CA VAL A 75 -7.10 60.91 -31.58
C VAL A 75 -6.90 59.46 -32.08
N ALA A 76 -7.57 58.87 -33.08
CA ALA A 76 -8.74 59.17 -33.88
C ALA A 76 -9.15 57.84 -34.59
N GLU A 77 -10.44 57.64 -34.78
CA GLU A 77 -11.06 56.63 -35.63
C GLU A 77 -10.76 56.93 -37.11
N MET A 78 -10.40 55.92 -37.92
CA MET A 78 -10.35 56.04 -39.38
C MET A 78 -11.14 54.90 -40.02
N THR A 79 -12.37 55.22 -40.39
CA THR A 79 -13.26 54.46 -41.27
C THR A 79 -12.94 54.76 -42.74
N THR A 80 -12.86 53.74 -43.60
CA THR A 80 -13.18 53.82 -45.05
C THR A 80 -13.63 52.47 -45.62
N THR A 81 -14.93 52.38 -45.95
CA THR A 81 -15.57 51.93 -47.22
C THR A 81 -14.94 50.78 -48.01
N ASP A 82 -15.62 49.64 -48.17
CA ASP A 82 -16.66 49.30 -49.17
C ASP A 82 -16.08 48.86 -50.54
N SER A 83 -16.31 47.58 -50.89
CA SER A 83 -16.53 47.02 -52.25
C SER A 83 -16.46 45.48 -52.23
N THR A 84 -17.61 44.83 -52.32
CA THR A 84 -17.77 43.54 -53.06
C THR A 84 -18.53 43.86 -54.36
N PRO A 85 -18.56 43.02 -55.44
CA PRO A 85 -18.36 41.57 -55.47
C PRO A 85 -17.57 41.03 -56.70
N MET A 86 -16.99 39.83 -56.61
CA MET A 86 -16.81 38.96 -57.79
C MET A 86 -17.12 37.51 -57.40
N MET A 87 -18.20 37.00 -58.00
CA MET A 87 -18.64 35.61 -57.97
C MET A 87 -17.60 34.72 -58.66
N MET A 88 -17.22 33.60 -58.04
CA MET A 88 -16.90 32.37 -58.78
C MET A 88 -16.86 31.12 -57.87
N ASN A 89 -17.77 30.21 -58.21
CA ASN A 89 -17.67 28.75 -58.25
C ASN A 89 -17.77 27.91 -56.97
N ASP A 90 -18.91 27.21 -56.87
CA ASP A 90 -19.06 25.77 -56.60
C ASP A 90 -17.89 25.09 -55.86
N ALA A 91 -17.94 25.16 -54.54
CA ALA A 91 -17.32 24.17 -53.66
C ALA A 91 -18.44 23.52 -52.82
N PRO A 92 -18.54 22.18 -52.74
CA PRO A 92 -19.55 21.53 -51.91
C PRO A 92 -19.35 21.96 -50.44
N PRO A 93 -20.44 22.13 -49.65
CA PRO A 93 -20.30 22.48 -48.26
C PRO A 93 -19.61 21.33 -47.54
N MET A 94 -18.30 21.48 -47.30
CA MET A 94 -17.59 20.72 -46.29
C MET A 94 -18.31 21.03 -44.99
N GLN A 95 -19.13 20.08 -44.54
CA GLN A 95 -19.69 20.08 -43.21
C GLN A 95 -18.50 20.20 -42.26
N SER A 96 -18.30 21.39 -41.73
CA SER A 96 -17.34 21.65 -40.67
C SER A 96 -17.75 20.73 -39.52
N LYS A 97 -17.07 19.58 -39.43
CA LYS A 97 -17.18 18.69 -38.29
C LYS A 97 -16.74 19.52 -37.11
N THR A 98 -17.72 20.01 -36.35
CA THR A 98 -17.52 20.65 -35.06
C THR A 98 -16.72 19.64 -34.23
N VAL A 99 -15.44 19.94 -34.05
CA VAL A 99 -14.61 19.19 -33.12
C VAL A 99 -15.21 19.48 -31.76
N SER A 100 -15.81 18.46 -31.14
CA SER A 100 -16.42 18.56 -29.82
C SER A 100 -15.44 19.27 -28.89
N ALA A 101 -15.90 20.34 -28.25
CA ALA A 101 -15.11 21.12 -27.34
C ALA A 101 -14.55 20.22 -26.21
N GLY A 102 -13.23 20.19 -26.13
CA GLY A 102 -12.39 20.03 -24.93
C GLY A 102 -12.72 18.90 -23.95
N ALA A 103 -11.91 17.84 -23.97
CA ALA A 103 -11.63 17.14 -22.72
C ALA A 103 -10.95 18.14 -21.77
N THR A 104 -11.64 18.53 -20.70
CA THR A 104 -11.06 19.34 -19.63
C THR A 104 -10.03 18.51 -18.88
N ALA A 105 -8.92 19.12 -18.48
CA ALA A 105 -7.91 18.44 -17.66
C ALA A 105 -8.54 17.88 -16.36
N PRO A 106 -8.07 16.73 -15.86
CA PRO A 106 -8.58 16.17 -14.61
C PRO A 106 -8.47 17.15 -13.44
N PRO A 107 -9.43 17.14 -12.50
CA PRO A 107 -9.37 18.01 -11.34
C PRO A 107 -8.14 17.67 -10.48
N LEU A 108 -7.53 18.69 -9.88
CA LEU A 108 -6.39 18.46 -8.98
C LEU A 108 -6.85 17.80 -7.66
N GLN A 109 -7.94 18.30 -7.09
CA GLN A 109 -8.48 17.83 -5.82
C GLN A 109 -9.47 16.68 -6.02
N PRO A 110 -9.63 15.80 -5.02
CA PRO A 110 -10.68 14.79 -5.03
C PRO A 110 -12.06 15.40 -5.28
N THR A 111 -12.81 14.83 -6.22
CA THR A 111 -14.22 15.12 -6.44
C THR A 111 -15.07 14.71 -5.22
N ALA A 112 -16.39 14.89 -5.28
CA ALA A 112 -17.26 14.31 -4.26
C ALA A 112 -17.10 12.78 -4.24
N GLN A 113 -17.37 12.12 -5.37
CA GLN A 113 -17.28 10.67 -5.52
C GLN A 113 -15.90 10.09 -5.15
N ASP A 114 -14.81 10.79 -5.46
CA ASP A 114 -13.47 10.38 -5.03
C ASP A 114 -13.36 10.27 -3.51
N LYS A 115 -14.03 11.13 -2.75
CA LYS A 115 -13.97 11.12 -1.28
C LYS A 115 -14.65 9.90 -0.69
N GLU A 116 -15.73 9.41 -1.28
CA GLU A 116 -16.32 8.12 -0.89
C GLU A 116 -15.32 6.98 -1.13
N ILE A 117 -14.68 6.94 -2.31
CA ILE A 117 -13.68 5.91 -2.64
C ILE A 117 -12.47 5.99 -1.68
N LEU A 118 -11.94 7.18 -1.45
CA LEU A 118 -10.81 7.43 -0.56
C LEU A 118 -11.15 7.15 0.91
N ASN A 119 -12.39 7.35 1.34
CA ASN A 119 -12.84 6.96 2.68
C ASN A 119 -12.86 5.44 2.86
N ILE A 120 -13.24 4.68 1.82
CA ILE A 120 -13.14 3.22 1.86
C ILE A 120 -11.67 2.80 1.97
N ALA A 121 -10.78 3.42 1.19
CA ALA A 121 -9.33 3.18 1.29
C ALA A 121 -8.80 3.52 2.69
N LEU A 122 -9.20 4.66 3.29
CA LEU A 122 -8.85 5.02 4.66
C LEU A 122 -9.31 3.95 5.67
N GLY A 123 -10.54 3.45 5.54
CA GLY A 123 -11.06 2.40 6.40
C GLY A 123 -10.25 1.11 6.30
N VAL A 124 -9.86 0.72 5.09
CA VAL A 124 -8.97 -0.41 4.83
C VAL A 124 -7.61 -0.22 5.52
N GLU A 125 -6.95 0.91 5.33
CA GLU A 125 -5.64 1.19 5.95
C GLU A 125 -5.69 1.12 7.47
N LEU A 126 -6.76 1.67 8.06
CA LEU A 126 -6.98 1.60 9.49
C LEU A 126 -7.20 0.17 9.98
N ALA A 127 -7.88 -0.68 9.20
CA ALA A 127 -8.08 -2.08 9.53
C ALA A 127 -6.75 -2.86 9.48
N ILE A 128 -5.96 -2.67 8.42
CA ILE A 128 -4.66 -3.34 8.26
C ILE A 128 -3.68 -2.88 9.34
N ARG A 129 -3.62 -1.57 9.62
CA ARG A 129 -2.88 -1.03 10.77
C ARG A 129 -3.23 -1.77 12.05
N ASP A 130 -4.52 -1.91 12.38
CA ASP A 130 -4.94 -2.58 13.61
C ASP A 130 -4.57 -4.06 13.64
N LEU A 131 -4.63 -4.76 12.50
CA LEU A 131 -4.18 -6.15 12.37
C LEU A 131 -2.69 -6.27 12.70
N TYR A 132 -1.84 -5.41 12.12
CA TYR A 132 -0.42 -5.38 12.44
C TYR A 132 -0.14 -5.02 13.90
N ALA A 133 -0.86 -4.04 14.46
CA ALA A 133 -0.72 -3.66 15.86
C ALA A 133 -1.03 -4.84 16.80
N ASN A 134 -2.03 -5.65 16.48
CA ASN A 134 -2.37 -6.83 17.26
C ASN A 134 -1.28 -7.92 17.20
N ILE A 135 -0.64 -8.12 16.05
CA ILE A 135 0.48 -9.07 15.93
C ILE A 135 1.61 -8.66 16.88
N VAL A 136 1.96 -7.37 16.89
CA VAL A 136 2.99 -6.84 17.80
C VAL A 136 2.55 -6.98 19.26
N ALA A 137 1.30 -6.62 19.58
CA ALA A 137 0.77 -6.69 20.94
C ALA A 137 0.68 -8.12 21.49
N ALA A 138 0.57 -9.13 20.63
CA ALA A 138 0.59 -10.53 21.03
C ALA A 138 1.93 -10.97 21.64
N GLY A 139 3.02 -10.24 21.42
CA GLY A 139 4.31 -10.46 22.09
C GLY A 139 5.03 -11.76 21.69
N ASN A 140 4.62 -12.38 20.58
CA ASN A 140 5.13 -13.70 20.14
C ASN A 140 6.19 -13.60 19.03
N LEU A 141 6.67 -12.38 18.71
CA LEU A 141 7.70 -12.14 17.71
C LEU A 141 9.09 -12.10 18.36
N SER A 142 10.13 -12.58 17.65
CA SER A 142 11.51 -12.39 18.10
C SER A 142 11.97 -10.93 17.95
N ASP A 143 13.14 -10.62 18.52
CA ASP A 143 13.80 -9.31 18.38
C ASP A 143 14.14 -8.96 16.93
N GLU A 144 14.33 -9.97 16.07
CA GLU A 144 14.56 -9.80 14.64
C GLU A 144 13.26 -9.65 13.83
N GLU A 145 12.17 -10.28 14.28
CA GLU A 145 10.89 -10.31 13.57
C GLU A 145 10.05 -9.07 13.88
N SER A 146 10.04 -8.62 15.14
CA SER A 146 9.26 -7.48 15.61
C SER A 146 9.54 -6.18 14.82
N PRO A 147 10.80 -5.80 14.53
CA PRO A 147 11.09 -4.60 13.75
C PRO A 147 10.53 -4.63 12.32
N VAL A 148 10.44 -5.81 11.69
CA VAL A 148 9.86 -5.95 10.34
C VAL A 148 8.37 -5.65 10.38
N VAL A 149 7.66 -6.25 11.34
CA VAL A 149 6.21 -6.06 11.52
C VAL A 149 5.91 -4.60 11.91
N LEU A 150 6.72 -4.02 12.80
CA LEU A 150 6.59 -2.61 13.22
C LEU A 150 6.83 -1.62 12.08
N LEU A 151 7.80 -1.89 11.20
CA LEU A 151 8.05 -1.03 10.04
C LEU A 151 6.83 -1.00 9.12
N ILE A 152 6.27 -2.17 8.77
CA ILE A 152 5.09 -2.23 7.92
C ILE A 152 3.87 -1.59 8.59
N HIS A 153 3.65 -1.87 9.89
CA HIS A 153 2.64 -1.19 10.69
C HIS A 153 2.73 0.34 10.58
N SER A 154 3.94 0.90 10.73
CA SER A 154 4.16 2.35 10.67
C SER A 154 3.86 2.95 9.30
N HIS A 155 4.02 2.18 8.22
CA HIS A 155 3.62 2.61 6.90
C HIS A 155 2.10 2.72 6.78
N HIS A 156 1.32 1.72 7.23
CA HIS A 156 -0.15 1.83 7.24
C HIS A 156 -0.66 2.96 8.13
N VAL A 157 0.01 3.25 9.25
CA VAL A 157 -0.26 4.47 10.04
C VAL A 157 -0.10 5.72 9.18
N ALA A 158 1.01 5.83 8.46
CA ALA A 158 1.30 6.97 7.60
C ALA A 158 0.31 7.08 6.42
N TYR A 159 -0.14 5.97 5.85
CA TYR A 159 -1.15 5.94 4.78
C TYR A 159 -2.49 6.44 5.28
N ALA A 160 -2.96 5.92 6.41
CA ALA A 160 -4.19 6.37 7.04
C ALA A 160 -4.13 7.87 7.39
N GLN A 161 -3.00 8.36 7.90
CA GLN A 161 -2.81 9.78 8.18
C GLN A 161 -2.83 10.64 6.90
N SER A 162 -2.19 10.18 5.83
CA SER A 162 -2.13 10.89 4.55
C SER A 162 -3.51 10.96 3.89
N LEU A 163 -4.25 9.85 3.90
CA LEU A 163 -5.63 9.78 3.41
C LEU A 163 -6.55 10.67 4.24
N GLY A 164 -6.46 10.59 5.57
CA GLY A 164 -7.21 11.46 6.47
C GLY A 164 -6.91 12.94 6.26
N GLY A 165 -5.65 13.30 6.02
CA GLY A 165 -5.21 14.66 5.70
C GLY A 165 -5.79 15.16 4.37
N LEU A 166 -5.77 14.33 3.33
CA LEU A 166 -6.36 14.66 2.02
C LEU A 166 -7.88 14.83 2.08
N LEU A 167 -8.56 13.97 2.85
CA LEU A 167 -10.01 14.00 3.05
C LEU A 167 -10.46 15.16 3.97
N GLY A 168 -9.58 15.61 4.87
CA GLY A 168 -9.87 16.66 5.84
C GLY A 168 -11.11 16.36 6.66
N ARG A 169 -12.10 17.25 6.61
CA ARG A 169 -13.37 17.10 7.36
C ARG A 169 -14.26 15.96 6.85
N ALA A 170 -14.03 15.47 5.63
CA ALA A 170 -14.79 14.34 5.07
C ALA A 170 -14.26 12.98 5.53
N ALA A 171 -13.14 12.93 6.27
CA ALA A 171 -12.54 11.69 6.74
C ALA A 171 -13.40 11.00 7.81
N ILE A 172 -13.80 9.76 7.55
CA ILE A 172 -14.59 8.94 8.48
C ILE A 172 -13.74 8.52 9.70
N ASN A 173 -12.42 8.36 9.53
CA ASN A 173 -11.47 7.96 10.59
C ASN A 173 -11.90 6.72 11.38
N LYS A 174 -12.62 5.80 10.73
CA LYS A 174 -13.04 4.52 11.28
C LYS A 174 -12.48 3.42 10.40
N ARG A 175 -11.96 2.36 11.03
CA ARG A 175 -11.55 1.15 10.31
C ARG A 175 -12.71 0.48 9.58
N ASN A 176 -12.38 -0.26 8.53
CA ASN A 176 -13.31 -1.17 7.87
C ASN A 176 -13.42 -2.47 8.68
N ASP A 177 -14.57 -2.69 9.33
CA ASP A 177 -14.76 -3.85 10.19
C ASP A 177 -14.84 -5.18 9.40
N ALA A 178 -15.29 -5.15 8.13
CA ALA A 178 -15.33 -6.33 7.28
C ALA A 178 -13.91 -6.79 6.89
N THR A 179 -13.05 -5.85 6.47
CA THR A 179 -11.63 -6.11 6.23
C THR A 179 -10.95 -6.65 7.49
N TYR A 180 -11.19 -6.02 8.65
CA TYR A 180 -10.57 -6.46 9.90
C TYR A 180 -11.01 -7.89 10.27
N SER A 181 -12.32 -8.17 10.21
CA SER A 181 -12.88 -9.47 10.58
C SER A 181 -12.48 -10.59 9.62
N GLN A 182 -12.21 -10.27 8.35
CA GLN A 182 -11.72 -11.23 7.36
C GLN A 182 -10.39 -11.88 7.78
N PHE A 183 -9.57 -11.18 8.56
CA PHE A 183 -8.20 -11.61 8.87
C PHE A 183 -7.87 -11.78 10.35
N SER A 184 -8.62 -11.14 11.27
CA SER A 184 -8.27 -11.08 12.69
C SER A 184 -8.10 -12.43 13.36
N ASP A 185 -8.85 -13.45 12.93
CA ASP A 185 -8.81 -14.77 13.56
C ASP A 185 -7.65 -15.65 13.09
N ASN A 186 -7.08 -15.33 11.92
CA ASN A 186 -6.10 -16.18 11.24
C ASN A 186 -4.66 -15.91 11.70
N LEU A 187 -4.35 -14.69 12.17
CA LEU A 187 -2.99 -14.18 12.44
C LEU A 187 -2.33 -14.78 13.69
N LYS A 188 -2.03 -16.08 13.64
CA LYS A 188 -1.45 -16.88 14.73
C LYS A 188 -0.41 -17.87 14.20
N GLY A 189 0.43 -18.40 15.09
CA GLY A 189 1.41 -19.44 14.78
C GLY A 189 2.84 -18.90 14.69
N THR A 190 3.69 -19.57 13.91
CA THR A 190 5.07 -19.13 13.68
C THR A 190 5.10 -17.87 12.82
N PHE A 191 6.19 -17.09 12.90
CA PHE A 191 6.33 -15.91 12.06
C PHE A 191 6.25 -16.21 10.56
N ALA A 192 6.77 -17.35 10.10
CA ALA A 192 6.60 -17.77 8.70
C ALA A 192 5.13 -17.98 8.31
N SER A 193 4.31 -18.52 9.22
CA SER A 193 2.87 -18.66 9.01
C SER A 193 2.17 -17.30 9.00
N ILE A 194 2.49 -16.44 9.97
CA ILE A 194 1.96 -15.07 10.04
C ILE A 194 2.34 -14.29 8.77
N ALA A 195 3.61 -14.33 8.34
CA ALA A 195 4.08 -13.69 7.12
C ALA A 195 3.33 -14.18 5.88
N SER A 196 3.07 -15.48 5.76
CA SER A 196 2.27 -15.99 4.63
C SER A 196 0.85 -15.44 4.61
N GLN A 197 0.27 -15.14 5.76
CA GLN A 197 -1.07 -14.56 5.85
C GLN A 197 -1.05 -13.05 5.60
N LEU A 198 -0.02 -12.36 6.10
CA LEU A 198 0.22 -10.95 5.80
C LEU A 198 0.40 -10.73 4.29
N VAL A 199 1.05 -11.64 3.55
CA VAL A 199 1.11 -11.58 2.08
C VAL A 199 -0.29 -11.52 1.45
N ALA A 200 -1.25 -12.30 1.96
CA ALA A 200 -2.61 -12.28 1.43
C ALA A 200 -3.32 -10.94 1.72
N ILE A 201 -3.07 -10.36 2.90
CA ILE A 201 -3.58 -9.03 3.28
C ILE A 201 -3.01 -7.96 2.36
N GLU A 202 -1.67 -7.87 2.22
CA GLU A 202 -1.00 -6.87 1.39
C GLU A 202 -1.43 -6.95 -0.07
N ASN A 203 -1.51 -8.16 -0.63
CA ASN A 203 -1.93 -8.33 -2.02
C ASN A 203 -3.41 -7.98 -2.23
N GLY A 204 -4.26 -8.33 -1.27
CA GLY A 204 -5.66 -7.96 -1.34
C GLY A 204 -5.86 -6.43 -1.20
N ALA A 205 -5.03 -5.76 -0.42
CA ALA A 205 -4.98 -4.30 -0.30
C ALA A 205 -4.52 -3.64 -1.62
N VAL A 206 -3.44 -4.15 -2.22
CA VAL A 206 -2.98 -3.75 -3.55
C VAL A 206 -4.09 -3.86 -4.60
N THR A 207 -4.76 -5.01 -4.69
CA THR A 207 -5.88 -5.19 -5.62
C THR A 207 -7.01 -4.19 -5.34
N ARG A 208 -7.33 -3.96 -4.06
CA ARG A 208 -8.38 -2.99 -3.68
C ARG A 208 -8.01 -1.56 -4.07
N HIS A 209 -6.76 -1.17 -3.90
CA HIS A 209 -6.27 0.16 -4.27
C HIS A 209 -6.15 0.36 -5.77
N ILE A 210 -5.78 -0.68 -6.53
CA ILE A 210 -5.88 -0.65 -8.00
C ILE A 210 -7.33 -0.39 -8.42
N ASN A 211 -8.30 -1.06 -7.79
CA ASN A 211 -9.72 -0.81 -8.05
C ASN A 211 -10.14 0.62 -7.69
N SER A 212 -9.60 1.20 -6.60
CA SER A 212 -9.80 2.62 -6.27
C SER A 212 -9.18 3.53 -7.32
N LEU A 213 -7.93 3.30 -7.71
CA LEU A 213 -7.20 4.11 -8.68
C LEU A 213 -7.91 4.18 -10.03
N ASN A 214 -8.52 3.07 -10.46
CA ASN A 214 -9.30 3.01 -11.70
C ASN A 214 -10.59 3.84 -11.68
N GLN A 215 -11.03 4.30 -10.51
CA GLN A 215 -12.27 5.07 -10.33
C GLN A 215 -12.02 6.54 -9.96
N LEU A 216 -10.79 6.90 -9.55
CA LEU A 216 -10.48 8.25 -9.08
C LEU A 216 -10.25 9.21 -10.25
N GLU A 217 -10.88 10.37 -10.17
CA GLU A 217 -10.69 11.46 -11.14
C GLU A 217 -9.64 12.48 -10.66
N GLY A 218 -9.63 12.77 -9.35
CA GLY A 218 -8.76 13.77 -8.73
C GLY A 218 -7.29 13.34 -8.67
N LEU A 219 -6.41 14.14 -9.26
CA LEU A 219 -4.97 13.83 -9.36
C LEU A 219 -4.29 13.58 -8.00
N ASN A 220 -4.64 14.36 -6.97
CA ASN A 220 -4.06 14.18 -5.64
C ASN A 220 -4.45 12.83 -5.01
N GLY A 221 -5.70 12.41 -5.17
CA GLY A 221 -6.19 11.11 -4.69
C GLY A 221 -5.51 9.97 -5.43
N SER A 222 -5.49 10.03 -6.75
CA SER A 222 -4.85 9.02 -7.60
C SER A 222 -3.35 8.89 -7.31
N THR A 223 -2.65 10.01 -7.13
CA THR A 223 -1.21 10.03 -6.79
C THR A 223 -0.96 9.37 -5.44
N LEU A 224 -1.77 9.68 -4.43
CA LEU A 224 -1.64 9.09 -3.11
C LEU A 224 -1.88 7.58 -3.15
N ILE A 225 -2.97 7.12 -3.76
CA ILE A 225 -3.28 5.68 -3.89
C ILE A 225 -2.19 4.94 -4.69
N ALA A 226 -1.70 5.51 -5.79
CA ALA A 226 -0.60 4.91 -6.55
C ALA A 226 0.69 4.75 -5.72
N SER A 227 0.97 5.71 -4.83
CA SER A 227 2.13 5.60 -3.93
C SER A 227 1.98 4.47 -2.90
N ILE A 228 0.76 4.26 -2.38
CA ILE A 228 0.44 3.18 -1.43
C ILE A 228 0.61 1.82 -2.12
N ILE A 229 0.03 1.65 -3.32
CA ILE A 229 0.13 0.42 -4.12
C ILE A 229 1.60 -0.02 -4.28
N SER A 230 2.48 0.91 -4.62
CA SER A 230 3.90 0.63 -4.84
C SER A 230 4.59 0.07 -3.59
N ILE A 231 4.26 0.60 -2.41
CA ILE A 231 4.91 0.18 -1.18
C ILE A 231 4.27 -1.10 -0.62
N GLU A 232 2.95 -1.25 -0.62
CA GLU A 232 2.28 -2.49 -0.20
C GLU A 232 2.70 -3.68 -1.06
N SER A 233 2.89 -3.48 -2.37
CA SER A 233 3.44 -4.51 -3.26
C SER A 233 4.85 -4.96 -2.82
N ARG A 234 5.66 -4.03 -2.29
CA ARG A 234 6.99 -4.34 -1.74
C ARG A 234 6.90 -5.04 -0.39
N HIS A 235 5.92 -4.69 0.44
CA HIS A 235 5.64 -5.41 1.70
C HIS A 235 5.27 -6.86 1.40
N ALA A 236 4.34 -7.09 0.47
CA ALA A 236 3.96 -8.42 0.03
C ALA A 236 5.16 -9.25 -0.43
N ALA A 237 6.03 -8.69 -1.29
CA ALA A 237 7.23 -9.39 -1.77
C ALA A 237 8.23 -9.71 -0.64
N ALA A 238 8.44 -8.77 0.29
CA ALA A 238 9.33 -8.97 1.43
C ALA A 238 8.80 -10.06 2.38
N LEU A 239 7.52 -10.02 2.71
CA LEU A 239 6.84 -11.02 3.54
C LEU A 239 6.81 -12.39 2.87
N ALA A 240 6.62 -12.43 1.55
CA ALA A 240 6.65 -13.67 0.80
C ALA A 240 8.04 -14.33 0.83
N SER A 241 9.11 -13.52 0.83
CA SER A 241 10.48 -13.97 1.01
C SER A 241 10.70 -14.58 2.41
N VAL A 242 10.17 -13.93 3.46
CA VAL A 242 10.16 -14.46 4.84
C VAL A 242 9.40 -15.79 4.92
N ALA A 243 8.23 -15.85 4.28
CA ALA A 243 7.39 -17.04 4.20
C ALA A 243 7.98 -18.15 3.29
N LYS A 244 9.13 -17.90 2.65
CA LYS A 244 9.80 -18.82 1.71
C LYS A 244 8.87 -19.28 0.57
N LYS A 245 8.00 -18.39 0.09
CA LYS A 245 7.19 -18.66 -1.11
C LYS A 245 8.09 -18.83 -2.33
N PRO A 246 7.75 -19.71 -3.28
CA PRO A 246 8.53 -19.86 -4.51
C PRO A 246 8.42 -18.58 -5.36
N LEU A 247 9.46 -18.28 -6.16
CA LEU A 247 9.57 -17.02 -6.90
C LEU A 247 8.37 -16.75 -7.81
N ASN A 248 7.82 -17.77 -8.46
CA ASN A 248 6.62 -17.61 -9.30
C ASN A 248 5.41 -17.11 -8.50
N ALA A 249 5.21 -17.60 -7.27
CA ALA A 249 4.14 -17.13 -6.40
C ALA A 249 4.36 -15.67 -5.92
N ILE A 250 5.61 -15.22 -5.84
CA ILE A 250 5.95 -13.82 -5.53
C ILE A 250 5.69 -12.90 -6.73
N ILE A 251 5.99 -13.39 -7.95
CA ILE A 251 5.87 -12.61 -9.19
C ILE A 251 4.41 -12.52 -9.65
N GLU A 252 3.67 -13.63 -9.67
CA GLU A 252 2.29 -13.68 -10.18
C GLU A 252 1.32 -12.90 -9.29
N ASN A 253 1.59 -12.89 -7.98
CA ASN A 253 1.02 -11.97 -6.99
C ASN A 253 -0.51 -11.80 -7.03
N TYR A 254 -1.27 -12.84 -7.40
CA TYR A 254 -2.72 -12.76 -7.56
C TYR A 254 -3.44 -12.97 -6.23
N GLN A 255 -4.24 -11.98 -5.83
CA GLN A 255 -5.24 -12.11 -4.75
C GLN A 255 -6.49 -11.31 -5.12
N ASP A 256 -7.64 -11.84 -4.73
CA ASP A 256 -8.90 -11.13 -4.80
C ASP A 256 -8.85 -9.87 -3.92
N SER A 257 -9.65 -8.85 -4.26
CA SER A 257 -9.73 -7.64 -3.44
C SER A 257 -10.28 -7.96 -2.05
N ILE A 258 -9.69 -7.36 -1.01
CA ILE A 258 -10.23 -7.43 0.36
C ILE A 258 -11.66 -6.89 0.45
N ALA A 259 -12.45 -7.50 1.35
CA ALA A 259 -13.85 -7.17 1.54
C ALA A 259 -14.03 -5.77 2.15
N ILE A 260 -15.02 -5.02 1.63
CA ILE A 260 -15.37 -3.68 2.12
C ILE A 260 -16.65 -3.65 2.98
N GLY A 261 -17.37 -4.77 3.10
CA GLY A 261 -18.69 -4.78 3.74
C GLY A 261 -19.74 -4.03 2.92
N ALA A 262 -21.02 -4.16 3.31
CA ALA A 262 -22.12 -3.37 2.74
C ALA A 262 -22.24 -2.01 3.46
#